data_AF-A0A919X337-F1
#
_entry.id   AF-A0A919X337-F1
#
_cell.length_a   1.000
_cell.length_b   1.000
_cell.length_c   1.000
_cell.angle_alpha   90.00
_cell.angle_beta   90.00
_cell.angle_gamma   90.00
#
_symmetry.space_group_name_H-M   'P 1'
#
loop_
_entity.id
_entity.type
_entity.pdbx_description
1 polymer ?
#
loop_
_entity_poly.entity_id
_entity_poly.type
_entity_poly.pdbx_seq_one_letter_code
_entity_poly.pdbx_strand_id
1 'polypeptide(L)'
;MTKKKWELEDFIEQNQRRVYYQLNRLKIQDREGDYFQEGLVAMWRAYEKHNPDKGPLATYMNYQIRNRLVDIIRKSSVERKYLDQLIYQRKVETQSGNYLDGNQIPEMQGEGNPLETVDHLDASSLSEFTAALTDKQKIWFCDAIIDGLTNPEIAEKEQVSLEAVKSWAKGAKRKLRKLNWDRT
;
A
#
# COMPACT_ATOMS: atom_id res chain seq x y z
N MET A 1 -25.26 -15.05 26.87
CA MET A 1 -25.69 -14.39 25.62
C MET A 1 -25.47 -15.36 24.47
N THR A 2 -26.55 -15.86 23.87
CA THR A 2 -26.50 -16.72 22.68
C THR A 2 -25.94 -15.91 21.51
N LYS A 3 -24.80 -16.34 20.93
CA LYS A 3 -24.31 -15.76 19.67
C LYS A 3 -25.42 -15.96 18.64
N LYS A 4 -26.07 -14.87 18.21
CA LYS A 4 -26.91 -14.89 17.02
C LYS A 4 -26.00 -15.39 15.89
N LYS A 5 -26.22 -16.62 15.44
CA LYS A 5 -25.52 -17.21 14.30
C LYS A 5 -26.18 -16.60 13.08
N TRP A 6 -25.45 -15.74 12.38
CA TRP A 6 -25.91 -15.17 11.13
C TRP A 6 -25.58 -16.14 10.01
N GLU A 7 -26.52 -16.36 9.10
CA GLU A 7 -26.18 -16.88 7.78
C GLU A 7 -25.36 -15.82 7.04
N LEU A 8 -24.39 -16.26 6.25
CA LEU A 8 -23.41 -15.38 5.60
C LEU A 8 -24.09 -14.30 4.75
N GLU A 9 -25.14 -14.68 4.03
CA GLU A 9 -25.91 -13.82 3.13
C GLU A 9 -26.58 -12.67 3.90
N ASP A 10 -27.33 -12.99 4.96
CA ASP A 10 -27.99 -12.00 5.82
C ASP A 10 -26.98 -11.02 6.44
N PHE A 11 -25.83 -11.53 6.86
CA PHE A 11 -24.77 -10.71 7.44
C PHE A 11 -24.20 -9.73 6.42
N ILE A 12 -23.90 -10.22 5.21
CA ILE A 12 -23.38 -9.41 4.11
C ILE A 12 -24.40 -8.35 3.74
N GLU A 13 -25.67 -8.71 3.56
CA GLU A 13 -26.72 -7.79 3.13
C GLU A 13 -26.80 -6.57 4.05
N GLN A 14 -26.70 -6.79 5.36
CA GLN A 14 -26.82 -5.74 6.36
C GLN A 14 -25.55 -4.91 6.57
N ASN A 15 -24.37 -5.43 6.20
CA ASN A 15 -23.09 -4.80 6.55
C ASN A 15 -22.24 -4.39 5.34
N GLN A 16 -22.54 -4.84 4.12
CA GLN A 16 -21.77 -4.53 2.91
C GLN A 16 -21.57 -3.03 2.64
N ARG A 17 -22.53 -2.19 3.06
CA ARG A 17 -22.41 -0.71 2.96
C ARG A 17 -21.18 -0.16 3.68
N ARG A 18 -20.67 -0.87 4.71
CA ARG A 18 -19.43 -0.51 5.41
C ARG A 18 -18.22 -0.64 4.50
N VAL A 19 -18.20 -1.63 3.62
CA VAL A 19 -17.13 -1.83 2.64
C VAL A 19 -17.16 -0.70 1.62
N TYR A 20 -18.31 -0.44 1.00
CA TYR A 20 -18.47 0.69 0.07
C TYR A 20 -18.06 2.03 0.70
N TYR A 21 -18.41 2.27 1.96
CA TYR A 21 -17.99 3.46 2.69
C TYR A 21 -16.45 3.57 2.78
N GLN A 22 -15.74 2.48 3.08
CA GLN A 22 -14.27 2.51 3.14
C GLN A 22 -13.64 2.67 1.77
N LEU A 23 -14.16 2.01 0.72
CA LEU A 23 -13.69 2.18 -0.66
C LEU A 23 -13.77 3.65 -1.08
N ASN A 24 -14.93 4.28 -0.88
CA ASN A 24 -15.14 5.69 -1.18
C ASN A 24 -14.23 6.62 -0.37
N ARG A 25 -14.01 6.31 0.91
CA ARG A 25 -13.13 7.09 1.79
C ARG A 25 -11.66 6.96 1.40
N LEU A 26 -11.25 5.81 0.89
CA LEU A 26 -9.88 5.55 0.40
C LEU A 26 -9.71 5.95 -1.08
N LYS A 27 -10.78 6.43 -1.75
CA LYS A 27 -10.79 6.81 -3.17
C LYS A 27 -10.35 5.67 -4.10
N ILE A 28 -10.70 4.43 -3.74
CA ILE A 28 -10.40 3.24 -4.54
C ILE A 28 -11.40 3.17 -5.69
N GLN A 29 -10.90 3.11 -6.92
CA GLN A 29 -11.69 2.75 -8.09
C GLN A 29 -11.66 1.23 -8.25
N ASP A 30 -12.78 0.59 -7.93
CA ASP A 30 -12.89 -0.87 -7.92
C ASP A 30 -13.68 -1.35 -9.15
N ARG A 31 -13.04 -1.31 -10.32
CA ARG A 31 -13.69 -1.62 -11.60
C ARG A 31 -14.12 -3.09 -11.70
N GLU A 32 -13.31 -3.99 -11.16
CA GLU A 32 -13.50 -5.44 -11.26
C GLU A 32 -14.15 -6.03 -10.00
N GLY A 33 -14.19 -5.29 -8.89
CA GLY A 33 -14.84 -5.70 -7.65
C GLY A 33 -13.93 -6.41 -6.65
N ASP A 34 -12.64 -6.56 -6.96
CA ASP A 34 -11.66 -7.26 -6.13
C ASP A 34 -11.51 -6.64 -4.75
N TYR A 35 -11.46 -5.30 -4.67
CA TYR A 35 -11.33 -4.61 -3.39
C TYR A 35 -12.59 -4.78 -2.54
N PHE A 36 -13.77 -4.76 -3.15
CA PHE A 36 -15.03 -4.99 -2.48
C PHE A 36 -15.10 -6.41 -1.90
N GLN A 37 -14.74 -7.43 -2.68
CA GLN A 37 -14.71 -8.82 -2.21
C GLN A 37 -13.74 -8.99 -1.04
N GLU A 38 -12.54 -8.43 -1.16
CA GLU A 38 -11.53 -8.46 -0.09
C GLU A 38 -12.01 -7.75 1.18
N GLY A 39 -12.74 -6.64 1.03
CA GLY A 39 -13.39 -5.95 2.12
C GLY A 39 -14.46 -6.81 2.81
N LEU A 40 -15.28 -7.54 2.05
CA LEU A 40 -16.28 -8.46 2.60
C LEU A 40 -15.62 -9.62 3.36
N VAL A 41 -14.57 -10.23 2.81
CA VAL A 41 -13.82 -11.31 3.47
C VAL A 41 -13.20 -10.82 4.78
N ALA A 42 -12.61 -9.62 4.79
CA ALA A 42 -12.07 -9.03 6.02
C ALA A 42 -13.15 -8.77 7.07
N MET A 43 -14.31 -8.28 6.64
CA MET A 43 -15.46 -8.03 7.51
C MET A 43 -16.00 -9.33 8.13
N TRP A 44 -16.13 -10.40 7.34
CA TRP A 44 -16.58 -11.71 7.83
C TRP A 44 -15.60 -12.30 8.85
N ARG A 45 -14.29 -12.30 8.52
CA ARG A 45 -13.25 -12.75 9.46
C ARG A 45 -13.25 -11.95 10.76
N ALA A 46 -13.57 -10.66 10.69
CA ALA A 46 -13.71 -9.82 11.87
C ALA A 46 -14.90 -10.24 12.75
N TYR A 47 -16.02 -10.63 12.15
CA TYR A 47 -17.18 -11.17 12.86
C TYR A 47 -16.85 -12.50 13.55
N GLU A 48 -16.20 -13.44 12.87
CA GLU A 48 -15.85 -14.75 13.43
C GLU A 48 -14.90 -14.64 14.64
N LYS A 49 -13.92 -13.73 14.55
CA LYS A 49 -12.88 -13.52 15.58
C LYS A 49 -13.27 -12.48 16.63
N HIS A 50 -14.47 -11.91 16.57
CA HIS A 50 -14.87 -10.84 17.48
C HIS A 50 -14.98 -11.34 18.91
N ASN A 51 -14.39 -10.57 19.83
CA ASN A 51 -14.57 -10.74 21.26
C ASN A 51 -15.41 -9.56 21.79
N PRO A 52 -16.61 -9.80 22.35
CA PRO A 52 -17.47 -8.77 22.94
C PRO A 52 -16.79 -7.88 23.98
N ASP A 53 -15.82 -8.42 24.73
CA ASP A 53 -15.14 -7.69 25.81
C ASP A 53 -14.16 -6.62 25.27
N LYS A 54 -13.78 -6.71 23.98
CA LYS A 54 -12.84 -5.78 23.33
C LYS A 54 -13.53 -4.61 22.62
N GLY A 55 -14.85 -4.48 22.79
CA GLY A 55 -15.66 -3.38 22.27
C GLY A 55 -16.61 -3.75 21.13
N PRO A 56 -17.34 -2.77 20.56
CA PRO A 56 -18.40 -3.04 19.60
C PRO A 56 -17.90 -3.69 18.30
N LEU A 57 -18.62 -4.72 17.83
CA LEU A 57 -18.31 -5.44 16.58
C LEU A 57 -18.21 -4.50 15.38
N ALA A 58 -19.11 -3.52 15.26
CA ALA A 58 -19.12 -2.55 14.16
C ALA A 58 -17.80 -1.76 14.05
N THR A 59 -17.23 -1.35 15.18
CA THR A 59 -15.95 -0.64 15.22
C THR A 59 -14.81 -1.54 14.77
N TYR A 60 -14.81 -2.79 15.25
CA TYR A 60 -13.80 -3.77 14.88
C TYR A 60 -13.86 -4.15 13.39
N MET A 61 -15.06 -4.35 12.84
CA MET A 61 -15.26 -4.59 11.41
C MET A 61 -14.74 -3.42 10.57
N ASN A 62 -15.11 -2.18 10.89
CA ASN A 62 -14.64 -1.00 10.17
C ASN A 62 -13.10 -0.89 10.18
N TYR A 63 -12.48 -1.19 11.32
CA TYR A 63 -11.03 -1.22 11.45
C TYR A 63 -10.40 -2.30 10.56
N GLN A 64 -10.94 -3.52 10.57
CA GLN A 64 -10.41 -4.64 9.78
C GLN A 64 -10.57 -4.42 8.27
N ILE A 65 -11.74 -3.95 7.81
CA ILE A 65 -11.98 -3.62 6.40
C ILE A 65 -10.95 -2.59 5.93
N ARG A 66 -10.80 -1.48 6.68
CA ARG A 66 -9.88 -0.41 6.30
C ARG A 66 -8.43 -0.91 6.22
N ASN A 67 -7.98 -1.68 7.20
CA ASN A 67 -6.61 -2.20 7.19
C ASN A 67 -6.37 -3.12 6.01
N ARG A 68 -7.28 -4.07 5.76
CA ARG A 68 -7.16 -4.99 4.62
C ARG A 68 -7.03 -4.24 3.30
N LEU A 69 -7.90 -3.27 3.07
CA LEU A 69 -7.87 -2.46 1.84
C LEU A 69 -6.56 -1.69 1.70
N VAL A 70 -6.08 -1.07 2.78
CA VAL A 70 -4.79 -0.36 2.79
C VAL A 70 -3.63 -1.31 2.50
N ASP A 71 -3.64 -2.52 3.05
CA ASP A 71 -2.57 -3.48 2.85
C ASP A 71 -2.51 -3.97 1.39
N ILE A 72 -3.67 -4.19 0.76
CA ILE A 72 -3.75 -4.52 -0.68
C ILE A 72 -3.23 -3.35 -1.54
N ILE A 73 -3.62 -2.11 -1.22
CA ILE A 73 -3.12 -0.91 -1.93
C ILE A 73 -1.59 -0.81 -1.81
N ARG A 74 -1.05 -1.01 -0.61
CA ARG A 74 0.41 -1.00 -0.38
C ARG A 74 1.09 -2.05 -1.25
N LYS A 75 0.62 -3.29 -1.18
CA LYS A 75 1.21 -4.40 -1.94
C LYS A 75 1.18 -4.14 -3.46
N SER A 76 0.04 -3.70 -4.00
CA SER A 76 -0.08 -3.38 -5.43
C SER A 76 0.83 -2.23 -5.86
N SER A 77 1.08 -1.25 -4.98
CA SER A 77 1.98 -0.13 -5.27
C SER A 77 3.44 -0.56 -5.33
N VAL A 78 3.84 -1.51 -4.48
CA VAL A 78 5.19 -2.10 -4.50
C VAL A 78 5.40 -2.92 -5.77
N GLU A 79 4.41 -3.75 -6.14
CA GLU A 79 4.45 -4.56 -7.36
C GLU A 79 4.56 -3.70 -8.62
N ARG A 80 3.79 -2.60 -8.70
CA ARG A 80 3.92 -1.63 -9.81
C ARG A 80 5.32 -1.05 -9.92
N LYS A 81 5.90 -0.57 -8.81
CA LYS A 81 7.28 -0.03 -8.81
C LYS A 81 8.31 -1.06 -9.29
N TYR A 82 8.16 -2.31 -8.86
CA TYR A 82 9.04 -3.39 -9.29
C TYR A 82 8.95 -3.63 -10.80
N LEU A 83 7.73 -3.66 -11.35
CA LEU A 83 7.50 -3.78 -12.79
C LEU A 83 8.08 -2.59 -13.56
N ASP A 84 7.87 -1.36 -13.08
CA ASP A 84 8.41 -0.15 -13.69
C ASP A 84 9.96 -0.19 -13.74
N GLN A 85 10.59 -0.67 -12.67
CA GLN A 85 12.03 -0.84 -12.61
C GLN A 85 12.54 -1.89 -13.60
N LEU A 86 11.85 -3.03 -13.73
CA LEU A 86 12.20 -4.05 -14.74
C LEU A 86 12.05 -3.51 -16.17
N ILE A 87 10.99 -2.74 -16.43
CA ILE A 87 10.78 -2.11 -17.75
C ILE A 87 11.90 -1.10 -18.04
N TYR A 88 12.31 -0.31 -17.05
CA TYR A 88 13.41 0.64 -17.18
C TYR A 88 14.75 -0.07 -17.47
N GLN A 89 15.09 -1.10 -16.69
CA GLN A 89 16.31 -1.87 -16.90
C GLN A 89 16.36 -2.50 -18.29
N ARG A 90 15.25 -3.10 -18.74
CA ARG A 90 15.14 -3.64 -20.10
C ARG A 90 15.37 -2.55 -21.16
N LYS A 91 14.78 -1.36 -20.99
CA LYS A 91 15.00 -0.24 -21.93
C LYS A 91 16.48 0.18 -21.98
N VAL A 92 17.14 0.32 -20.83
CA VAL A 92 18.57 0.65 -20.76
C VAL A 92 19.43 -0.43 -21.42
N GLU A 93 19.16 -1.71 -21.19
CA GLU A 93 19.87 -2.83 -21.83
C GLU A 93 19.71 -2.80 -23.36
N THR A 94 18.50 -2.51 -23.86
CA THR A 94 18.24 -2.38 -25.30
C THR A 94 18.84 -1.11 -25.94
N GLN A 95 19.06 -0.04 -25.16
CA GLN A 95 19.62 1.23 -25.66
C GLN A 95 21.14 1.33 -25.47
N SER A 96 21.72 0.60 -24.51
CA SER A 96 23.16 0.57 -24.23
C SER A 96 23.91 -0.52 -25.00
N GLY A 97 23.21 -1.41 -25.70
CA GLY A 97 23.81 -2.46 -26.52
C GLY A 97 24.01 -2.00 -27.97
N ASN A 98 25.26 -1.93 -28.41
CA ASN A 98 25.63 -1.99 -29.82
C ASN A 98 25.29 -3.38 -30.42
N TYR A 99 24.02 -3.78 -30.40
CA TYR A 99 23.55 -4.92 -31.18
C TYR A 99 23.19 -4.41 -32.57
N LEU A 100 24.23 -4.17 -33.37
CA LEU A 100 24.12 -4.32 -34.81
C LEU A 100 23.94 -5.81 -35.08
N ASP A 101 22.70 -6.25 -35.23
CA ASP A 101 22.43 -7.36 -36.13
C ASP A 101 21.17 -7.06 -36.94
N GLY A 102 21.37 -7.00 -38.25
CA GLY A 102 20.39 -6.56 -39.20
C GLY A 102 19.35 -7.64 -39.41
N ASN A 103 18.15 -7.42 -38.89
CA ASN A 103 16.97 -7.87 -39.59
C ASN A 103 15.76 -6.98 -39.27
N GLN A 104 15.31 -6.30 -40.32
CA GLN A 104 14.17 -5.41 -40.36
C GLN A 104 12.90 -6.10 -39.82
N ILE A 105 12.17 -5.43 -38.93
CA ILE A 105 10.72 -5.60 -38.82
C ILE A 105 10.10 -4.18 -38.74
N PRO A 106 9.01 -3.89 -39.48
CA PRO A 106 8.64 -2.53 -39.87
C PRO A 106 8.04 -1.70 -38.75
N GLU A 107 8.26 -0.39 -38.89
CA GLU A 107 7.61 0.70 -38.15
C GLU A 107 6.09 0.50 -38.04
N MET A 108 5.58 0.44 -36.81
CA MET A 108 4.20 0.85 -36.53
C MET A 108 4.24 2.22 -35.88
N GLN A 109 3.93 3.23 -36.70
CA GLN A 109 3.56 4.56 -36.25
C GLN A 109 2.25 4.43 -35.44
N GLY A 110 2.36 4.74 -34.15
CA GLY A 110 1.24 4.82 -33.22
C GLY A 110 1.52 5.97 -32.28
N GLU A 111 0.75 7.03 -32.48
CA GLU A 111 0.81 8.36 -31.89
C GLU A 111 1.11 8.40 -30.38
N GLY A 112 1.83 9.44 -29.98
CA GLY A 112 2.48 9.59 -28.68
C GLY A 112 1.58 9.38 -27.48
N ASN A 113 2.09 8.63 -26.50
CA ASN A 113 1.54 8.65 -25.15
C ASN A 113 2.07 9.89 -24.41
N PRO A 114 1.21 10.84 -24.00
CA PRO A 114 1.58 11.95 -23.12
C PRO A 114 1.70 11.45 -21.68
N LEU A 115 2.67 10.58 -21.41
CA LEU A 115 3.01 10.13 -20.07
C LEU A 115 4.43 10.55 -19.66
N GLU A 116 4.92 11.65 -20.21
CA GLU A 116 5.96 12.43 -19.58
C GLU A 116 5.31 13.35 -18.55
N THR A 117 5.25 12.89 -17.29
CA THR A 117 5.19 13.66 -16.03
C THR A 117 4.57 12.79 -14.93
N VAL A 118 5.14 11.61 -14.68
CA VAL A 118 4.99 11.00 -13.35
C VAL A 118 6.26 11.32 -12.60
N ASP A 119 6.15 12.37 -11.78
CA ASP A 119 7.08 12.79 -10.73
C ASP A 119 8.19 11.78 -10.45
N HIS A 120 9.38 12.07 -10.97
CA HIS A 120 10.58 11.61 -10.32
C HIS A 120 10.52 12.22 -8.92
N LEU A 121 10.14 11.43 -7.91
CA LEU A 121 10.49 11.72 -6.53
C LEU A 121 12.01 11.72 -6.49
N ASP A 122 12.59 12.88 -6.78
CA ASP A 122 14.03 13.05 -6.92
C ASP A 122 14.69 12.45 -5.69
N ALA A 123 15.72 11.63 -5.91
CA ALA A 123 16.53 11.08 -4.82
C ALA A 123 17.05 12.20 -3.89
N SER A 124 17.22 13.41 -4.42
CA SER A 124 17.50 14.65 -3.67
C SER A 124 16.37 15.04 -2.71
N SER A 125 15.11 15.02 -3.15
CA SER A 125 13.95 15.29 -2.28
C SER A 125 13.83 14.27 -1.14
N LEU A 126 14.09 12.98 -1.41
CA LEU A 126 14.12 11.94 -0.36
C LEU A 126 15.25 12.13 0.65
N SER A 127 16.40 12.66 0.22
CA SER A 127 17.53 12.96 1.11
C SER A 127 17.18 14.04 2.13
N GLU A 128 16.42 15.07 1.72
CA GLU A 128 15.96 16.13 2.62
C GLU A 128 14.98 15.61 3.69
N PHE A 129 14.05 14.73 3.30
CA PHE A 129 13.09 14.14 4.24
C PHE A 129 13.74 13.20 5.25
N THR A 130 14.79 12.49 4.84
CA THR A 130 15.49 11.52 5.67
C THR A 130 16.62 12.15 6.49
N ALA A 131 17.09 13.35 6.16
CA ALA A 131 18.17 14.04 6.88
C ALA A 131 17.87 14.24 8.37
N ALA A 132 16.61 14.52 8.73
CA ALA A 132 16.20 14.72 10.11
C ALA A 132 15.96 13.40 10.88
N LEU A 133 15.90 12.25 10.18
CA LEU A 133 15.58 10.95 10.76
C LEU A 133 16.84 10.26 11.32
N THR A 134 16.70 9.53 12.44
CA THR A 134 17.76 8.63 12.90
C THR A 134 17.84 7.40 12.01
N ASP A 135 18.94 6.65 12.05
CA ASP A 135 19.12 5.48 11.17
C ASP A 135 17.98 4.47 11.31
N LYS A 136 17.53 4.19 12.53
CA LYS A 136 16.37 3.32 12.77
C LYS A 136 15.04 3.90 12.26
N GLN A 137 14.89 5.22 12.25
CA GLN A 137 13.72 5.89 11.65
C GLN A 137 13.79 5.88 10.12
N LYS A 138 14.99 5.97 9.53
CA LYS A 138 15.23 5.83 8.09
C LYS A 138 14.92 4.43 7.61
N ILE A 139 15.38 3.40 8.33
CA ILE A 139 15.05 2.00 8.06
C ILE A 139 13.53 1.82 8.01
N TRP A 140 12.82 2.27 9.07
CA TRP A 140 11.36 2.20 9.06
C TRP A 140 10.74 2.99 7.90
N PHE A 141 11.28 4.15 7.54
CA PHE A 141 10.76 4.95 6.43
C PHE A 141 10.94 4.23 5.09
N CYS A 142 12.13 3.73 4.79
CA CYS A 142 12.40 2.97 3.57
C CYS A 142 11.50 1.74 3.52
N ASP A 143 11.54 0.91 4.55
CA ASP A 143 10.81 -0.35 4.55
C ASP A 143 9.28 -0.15 4.53
N ALA A 144 8.74 0.78 5.33
CA ALA A 144 7.29 0.93 5.45
C ALA A 144 6.67 1.80 4.34
N ILE A 145 7.40 2.82 3.87
CA ILE A 145 6.86 3.83 2.95
C ILE A 145 7.33 3.58 1.52
N ILE A 146 8.60 3.22 1.33
CA ILE A 146 9.15 2.96 0.00
C ILE A 146 8.82 1.53 -0.43
N ASP A 147 9.15 0.56 0.42
CA ASP A 147 9.00 -0.89 0.15
C ASP A 147 7.62 -1.43 0.57
N GLY A 148 6.80 -0.61 1.24
CA GLY A 148 5.41 -0.95 1.59
C GLY A 148 5.24 -2.05 2.63
N LEU A 149 6.30 -2.42 3.36
CA LEU A 149 6.27 -3.44 4.40
C LEU A 149 5.42 -3.00 5.60
N THR A 150 4.74 -3.96 6.21
CA THR A 150 4.01 -3.76 7.46
C THR A 150 4.98 -3.74 8.65
N ASN A 151 4.61 -3.04 9.74
CA ASN A 151 5.44 -3.01 10.94
C ASN A 151 5.84 -4.41 11.49
N PRO A 152 4.98 -5.45 11.42
CA PRO A 152 5.38 -6.83 11.73
C PRO A 152 6.46 -7.39 10.79
N GLU A 153 6.32 -7.20 9.47
CA GLU A 153 7.32 -7.66 8.50
C GLU A 153 8.67 -6.96 8.69
N ILE A 154 8.66 -5.66 9.04
CA ILE A 154 9.86 -4.91 9.39
C ILE A 154 10.49 -5.46 10.68
N ALA A 155 9.67 -5.81 11.67
CA ALA A 155 10.17 -6.36 12.92
C ALA A 155 10.87 -7.72 12.70
N GLU A 156 10.33 -8.55 11.81
CA GLU A 156 10.93 -9.82 11.40
C GLU A 156 12.21 -9.61 10.58
N LYS A 157 12.18 -8.73 9.58
CA LYS A 157 13.33 -8.37 8.72
C LYS A 157 14.51 -7.85 9.52
N GLU A 158 14.25 -6.94 10.46
CA GLU A 158 15.26 -6.29 11.30
C GLU A 158 15.57 -7.07 12.59
N GLN A 159 14.91 -8.21 12.83
CA GLN A 159 15.02 -9.03 14.04
C GLN A 159 14.84 -8.24 15.35
N VAL A 160 13.86 -7.33 15.38
CA VAL A 160 13.53 -6.51 16.54
C VAL A 160 12.10 -6.74 17.00
N SER A 161 11.74 -6.21 18.17
CA SER A 161 10.36 -6.28 18.64
C SER A 161 9.44 -5.35 17.84
N LEU A 162 8.17 -5.76 17.68
CA LEU A 162 7.14 -4.94 17.04
C LEU A 162 7.00 -3.55 17.71
N GLU A 163 7.22 -3.48 19.03
CA GLU A 163 7.18 -2.23 19.79
C GLU A 163 8.36 -1.30 19.46
N ALA A 164 9.54 -1.85 19.18
CA ALA A 164 10.68 -1.07 18.69
C ALA A 164 10.35 -0.42 17.34
N VAL A 165 9.81 -1.19 16.39
CA VAL A 165 9.39 -0.67 15.07
C VAL A 165 8.29 0.39 15.21
N LYS A 166 7.30 0.18 16.08
CA LYS A 166 6.28 1.20 16.38
C LYS A 166 6.88 2.49 16.95
N SER A 167 7.91 2.36 17.80
CA SER A 167 8.65 3.52 18.33
C SER A 167 9.37 4.28 17.22
N TRP A 168 10.05 3.57 16.30
CA TRP A 168 10.69 4.16 15.13
C TRP A 168 9.66 4.88 14.24
N ALA A 169 8.53 4.21 13.95
CA ALA A 169 7.42 4.79 13.20
C ALA A 169 6.87 6.07 13.82
N LYS A 170 6.67 6.08 15.14
CA LYS A 170 6.17 7.26 15.88
C LYS A 170 7.16 8.41 15.81
N GLY A 171 8.45 8.13 16.00
CA GLY A 171 9.51 9.12 15.89
C GLY A 171 9.63 9.70 14.49
N ALA A 172 9.62 8.84 13.47
CA ALA A 172 9.68 9.22 12.07
C ALA A 172 8.48 10.09 11.67
N LYS A 173 7.24 9.63 11.92
CA LYS A 173 6.02 10.38 11.61
C LYS A 173 5.97 11.75 12.28
N ARG A 174 6.45 11.86 13.54
CA ARG A 174 6.50 13.13 14.26
C ARG A 174 7.45 14.12 13.58
N LYS A 175 8.62 13.65 13.11
CA LYS A 175 9.60 14.48 12.42
C LYS A 175 9.13 14.86 11.01
N LEU A 176 8.63 13.90 10.24
CA LEU A 176 8.08 14.13 8.91
C LEU A 176 6.92 15.14 8.93
N ARG A 177 6.06 15.10 9.95
CA ARG A 177 4.99 16.10 10.12
C ARG A 177 5.51 17.52 10.40
N LYS A 178 6.66 17.65 11.06
CA LYS A 178 7.27 18.96 11.37
C LYS A 178 7.99 19.59 10.18
N LEU A 179 8.34 18.80 9.16
CA LEU A 179 9.00 19.32 7.96
C LEU A 179 8.08 20.20 7.08
N ASN A 180 6.80 20.36 7.47
CA ASN A 180 5.75 21.10 6.78
C ASN A 180 5.55 20.69 5.32
N TRP A 181 4.36 20.16 5.07
CA TRP A 181 3.79 19.88 3.75
C TRP A 181 3.31 21.17 3.04
N ASP A 182 3.22 22.31 3.75
CA ASP A 182 2.68 23.58 3.26
C ASP A 182 3.65 24.41 2.38
N ARG A 183 4.56 23.77 1.65
CA ARG A 183 5.22 24.40 0.50
C ARG A 183 4.57 23.88 -0.78
N THR A 184 3.33 24.28 -1.03
CA THR A 184 2.76 24.33 -2.38
C THR A 184 1.62 25.34 -2.41
#